data_AF-A0A352DT42-F1
#
_entry.id   AF-A0A352DT42-F1
#
_cell.length_a   1.000
_cell.length_b   1.000
_cell.length_c   1.000
_cell.angle_alpha   90.00
_cell.angle_beta   90.00
_cell.angle_gamma   90.00
#
_symmetry.space_group_name_H-M   'P 1'
#
loop_
_entity.id
_entity.type
_entity.pdbx_description
1 polymer ?
#
loop_
_entity_poly.entity_id
_entity_poly.type
_entity_poly.pdbx_seq_one_letter_code
_entity_poly.pdbx_strand_id
1 'polypeptide(L)'
;MSLALDAFAESPLAVPVPRKRVSSSPRDAFLHLVAMVSLYNAAFAVGAVLFVLIARWLPLPLDREFAGKSTLRWAVATLIVSLPILFLVHRTIARDVLRNPIARLTPVYRLLAYLTLLVTALVMAGDLVCVVIWFLQGDATLRFLLRAAVVLLIAGGVYLWYASDLRREESLTGTAGRSLPPPPSWRASLGRCGAAVSLACLVTALVLLGNPLEARRLRLDEQRVNDLRSIQRAIENYHARHSELPETLGELQSDPGTFVGNLVDPVTGIPYAYRVTAERTYELTAAFDRSSPPEKEQAPWNQDGFFSHGPGEKTFTITVPGQ
;
A
#
# COMPACT_ATOMS: atom_id res chain seq x y z
N MET A 1 -54.54 -3.67 0.66
CA MET A 1 -55.06 -5.04 0.48
C MET A 1 -54.40 -5.78 -0.70
N SER A 2 -53.68 -5.11 -1.62
CA SER A 2 -52.95 -5.76 -2.73
C SER A 2 -51.61 -6.42 -2.30
N LEU A 3 -50.87 -5.79 -1.39
CA LEU A 3 -49.56 -6.28 -0.90
C LEU A 3 -49.59 -7.64 -0.18
N ALA A 4 -50.74 -8.03 0.38
CA ALA A 4 -50.91 -9.30 1.09
C ALA A 4 -51.19 -10.48 0.14
N LEU A 5 -51.80 -10.21 -1.02
CA LEU A 5 -52.11 -11.23 -2.03
C LEU A 5 -50.86 -11.64 -2.84
N ASP A 6 -49.91 -10.72 -3.04
CA ASP A 6 -48.63 -10.99 -3.74
C ASP A 6 -47.70 -11.98 -3.02
N ALA A 7 -47.96 -12.28 -1.75
CA ALA A 7 -47.18 -13.25 -0.97
C ALA A 7 -47.53 -14.71 -1.30
N PHE A 8 -48.65 -14.96 -1.98
CA PHE A 8 -49.15 -16.30 -2.27
C PHE A 8 -48.99 -16.61 -3.78
N ALA A 9 -48.66 -17.86 -4.09
CA ALA A 9 -48.55 -18.34 -5.45
C ALA A 9 -49.96 -18.62 -6.00
N GLU A 10 -50.20 -18.25 -7.26
CA GLU A 10 -51.40 -18.70 -7.96
C GLU A 10 -51.29 -20.22 -8.13
N SER A 11 -52.10 -20.95 -7.38
CA SER A 11 -52.13 -22.40 -7.37
C SER A 11 -53.58 -22.86 -7.52
N PRO A 12 -53.86 -23.93 -8.29
CA PRO A 12 -55.20 -24.52 -8.36
C PRO A 12 -55.64 -25.18 -7.05
N LEU A 13 -54.76 -25.21 -6.03
CA LEU A 13 -55.07 -25.71 -4.70
C LEU A 13 -55.98 -24.73 -3.95
N ALA A 14 -57.02 -25.26 -3.29
CA ALA A 14 -57.96 -24.48 -2.47
C ALA A 14 -57.33 -23.83 -1.22
N VAL A 15 -56.02 -24.03 -1.00
CA VAL A 15 -55.26 -23.49 0.13
C VAL A 15 -54.21 -22.52 -0.42
N PRO A 16 -54.10 -21.30 0.13
CA PRO A 16 -53.11 -20.32 -0.32
C PRO A 16 -51.69 -20.83 -0.06
N VAL A 17 -50.94 -21.12 -1.13
CA VAL A 17 -49.54 -21.59 -1.04
C VAL A 17 -48.62 -20.38 -0.96
N PRO A 18 -47.83 -20.19 0.11
CA PRO A 18 -46.88 -19.08 0.18
C PRO A 18 -45.84 -19.20 -0.95
N ARG A 19 -45.55 -18.11 -1.67
CA ARG A 19 -44.39 -18.09 -2.58
C ARG A 19 -43.14 -18.33 -1.73
N LYS A 20 -42.28 -19.26 -2.15
CA LYS A 20 -41.00 -19.54 -1.48
C LYS A 20 -40.16 -18.26 -1.47
N ARG A 21 -40.16 -17.54 -0.34
CA ARG A 21 -39.24 -16.43 -0.12
C ARG A 21 -37.86 -17.01 0.11
N VAL A 22 -36.91 -16.67 -0.75
CA VAL A 22 -35.50 -17.03 -0.57
C VAL A 22 -35.00 -16.22 0.63
N SER A 23 -35.00 -16.81 1.82
CA SER A 23 -34.34 -16.20 2.98
C SER A 23 -32.83 -16.23 2.74
N SER A 24 -32.18 -15.10 2.96
CA SER A 24 -30.73 -15.00 2.87
C SER A 24 -30.09 -15.82 3.98
N SER A 25 -29.29 -16.83 3.63
CA SER A 25 -28.45 -17.50 4.61
C SER A 25 -27.42 -16.49 5.15
N PRO A 26 -27.20 -16.39 6.47
CA PRO A 26 -26.16 -15.52 7.04
C PRO A 26 -24.77 -15.77 6.43
N ARG A 27 -24.48 -17.02 6.05
CA ARG A 27 -23.23 -17.39 5.37
C ARG A 27 -23.09 -16.70 4.00
N ASP A 28 -24.17 -16.60 3.23
CA ASP A 28 -24.16 -16.00 1.90
C ASP A 28 -23.92 -14.48 1.98
N ALA A 29 -24.62 -13.83 2.92
CA ALA A 29 -24.39 -12.42 3.26
C ALA A 29 -22.94 -12.16 3.65
N PHE A 30 -22.37 -13.01 4.51
CA PHE A 30 -20.97 -12.91 4.95
C PHE A 30 -19.99 -13.03 3.77
N LEU A 31 -20.15 -14.02 2.90
CA LEU A 31 -19.27 -14.21 1.74
C LEU A 31 -19.30 -13.00 0.79
N HIS A 32 -20.49 -12.45 0.52
CA HIS A 32 -20.62 -11.26 -0.32
C HIS A 32 -20.01 -10.00 0.33
N LEU A 33 -20.16 -9.84 1.64
CA LEU A 33 -19.50 -8.75 2.38
C LEU A 33 -17.98 -8.85 2.32
N VAL A 34 -17.43 -10.05 2.56
CA VAL A 34 -15.98 -10.29 2.49
C VAL A 34 -15.45 -10.06 1.08
N ALA A 35 -16.17 -10.52 0.05
CA ALA A 35 -15.80 -10.28 -1.35
C ALA A 35 -15.72 -8.78 -1.65
N MET A 36 -16.73 -8.02 -1.23
CA MET A 36 -16.79 -6.58 -1.44
C MET A 36 -15.67 -5.82 -0.72
N VAL A 37 -15.47 -6.10 0.57
CA VAL A 37 -14.40 -5.47 1.35
C VAL A 37 -13.03 -5.80 0.75
N SER A 38 -12.82 -7.05 0.33
CA SER A 38 -11.56 -7.48 -0.32
C SER A 38 -11.37 -6.78 -1.67
N LEU A 39 -12.43 -6.65 -2.46
CA LEU A 39 -12.41 -5.92 -3.73
C LEU A 39 -12.02 -4.45 -3.52
N TYR A 40 -12.60 -3.79 -2.52
CA TYR A 40 -12.31 -2.39 -2.24
C TYR A 40 -10.85 -2.21 -1.79
N ASN A 41 -10.38 -3.04 -0.86
CA ASN A 41 -8.97 -3.02 -0.43
C ASN A 41 -8.02 -3.23 -1.62
N ALA A 42 -8.31 -4.20 -2.50
CA ALA A 42 -7.52 -4.43 -3.69
C ALA A 42 -7.56 -3.21 -4.64
N ALA A 43 -8.73 -2.63 -4.89
CA ALA A 43 -8.89 -1.46 -5.74
C ALA A 43 -8.12 -0.22 -5.22
N PHE A 44 -8.22 0.06 -3.92
CA PHE A 44 -7.45 1.13 -3.27
C PHE A 44 -5.95 0.90 -3.36
N ALA A 45 -5.49 -0.34 -3.10
CA ALA A 45 -4.07 -0.66 -3.19
C ALA A 45 -3.53 -0.58 -4.63
N VAL A 46 -4.29 -1.04 -5.63
CA VAL A 46 -3.94 -0.86 -7.05
C VAL A 46 -3.85 0.63 -7.40
N GLY A 47 -4.85 1.43 -7.01
CA GLY A 47 -4.83 2.87 -7.23
C GLY A 47 -3.61 3.54 -6.62
N ALA A 48 -3.24 3.16 -5.39
CA ALA A 48 -2.06 3.67 -4.71
C ALA A 48 -0.75 3.32 -5.45
N VAL A 49 -0.60 2.07 -5.91
CA VAL A 49 0.57 1.66 -6.73
C VAL A 49 0.62 2.48 -8.02
N LEU A 50 -0.50 2.60 -8.74
CA LEU A 50 -0.55 3.37 -9.98
C LEU A 50 -0.22 4.85 -9.75
N PHE A 51 -0.64 5.44 -8.63
CA PHE A 51 -0.30 6.83 -8.28
C PHE A 51 1.19 7.02 -7.99
N VAL A 52 1.83 6.03 -7.35
CA VAL A 52 3.29 6.01 -7.14
C VAL A 52 4.02 5.85 -8.47
N LEU A 53 3.53 4.99 -9.37
CA LEU A 53 4.09 4.84 -10.71
C LEU A 53 3.96 6.15 -11.50
N ILE A 54 2.78 6.77 -11.54
CA ILE A 54 2.57 8.05 -12.21
C ILE A 54 3.51 9.13 -11.65
N ALA A 55 3.70 9.19 -10.33
CA ALA A 55 4.64 10.12 -9.70
C ALA A 55 6.09 9.88 -10.13
N ARG A 56 6.49 8.63 -10.32
CA ARG A 56 7.85 8.27 -10.76
C ARG A 56 8.11 8.62 -12.21
N TRP A 57 7.11 8.50 -13.09
CA TRP A 57 7.24 8.83 -14.52
C TRP A 57 7.12 10.33 -14.79
N LEU A 58 6.40 11.07 -13.93
CA LEU A 58 6.27 12.53 -13.98
C LEU A 58 6.68 13.17 -12.64
N PRO A 59 7.99 13.21 -12.33
CA PRO A 59 8.49 13.79 -11.08
C PRO A 59 8.25 15.30 -11.06
N LEU A 60 7.70 15.83 -9.97
CA LEU A 60 7.59 17.26 -9.71
C LEU A 60 8.67 17.71 -8.71
N PRO A 61 9.12 18.98 -8.75
CA PRO A 61 10.23 19.47 -7.91
C PRO A 61 10.05 19.31 -6.40
N LEU A 62 8.81 19.12 -5.92
CA LEU A 62 8.47 19.03 -4.50
C LEU A 62 8.17 17.59 -4.02
N ASP A 63 8.39 16.56 -4.86
CA ASP A 63 8.11 15.18 -4.47
C ASP A 63 9.16 14.65 -3.48
N ARG A 64 8.72 14.28 -2.26
CA ARG A 64 9.55 13.55 -1.29
C ARG A 64 9.51 12.05 -1.60
N GLU A 65 10.63 11.47 -2.03
CA GLU A 65 10.74 10.05 -2.36
C GLU A 65 10.34 9.10 -1.20
N PHE A 66 10.56 9.53 0.05
CA PHE A 66 10.23 8.75 1.25
C PHE A 66 8.74 8.41 1.36
N ALA A 67 7.84 9.28 0.86
CA ALA A 67 6.39 9.06 0.90
C ALA A 67 5.94 7.94 -0.06
N GLY A 68 6.69 7.70 -1.14
CA GLY A 68 6.39 6.63 -2.11
C GLY A 68 6.67 5.24 -1.54
N LYS A 69 7.79 5.05 -0.83
CA LYS A 69 8.22 3.74 -0.30
C LYS A 69 7.27 3.22 0.80
N SER A 70 6.78 4.07 1.69
CA SER A 70 5.81 3.68 2.74
C SER A 70 4.46 3.28 2.15
N THR A 71 3.93 4.08 1.21
CA THR A 71 2.69 3.81 0.49
C THR A 71 2.77 2.47 -0.25
N LEU A 72 3.90 2.18 -0.89
CA LEU A 72 4.11 0.95 -1.62
C LEU A 72 4.13 -0.29 -0.71
N ARG A 73 4.73 -0.21 0.49
CA ARG A 73 4.69 -1.29 1.50
C ARG A 73 3.26 -1.61 1.92
N TRP A 74 2.46 -0.58 2.21
CA TRP A 74 1.05 -0.75 2.58
C TRP A 74 0.24 -1.38 1.43
N ALA A 75 0.44 -0.89 0.21
CA ALA A 75 -0.28 -1.41 -0.96
C ALA A 75 0.08 -2.87 -1.26
N VAL A 76 1.37 -3.23 -1.20
CA VAL A 76 1.84 -4.62 -1.37
C VAL A 76 1.22 -5.53 -0.31
N ALA A 77 1.30 -5.16 0.97
CA ALA A 77 0.72 -5.95 2.05
C ALA A 77 -0.79 -6.15 1.84
N THR A 78 -1.49 -5.09 1.45
CA THR A 78 -2.94 -5.13 1.18
C THR A 78 -3.26 -6.05 0.00
N LEU A 79 -2.49 -6.01 -1.09
CA LEU A 79 -2.70 -6.88 -2.26
C LEU A 79 -2.40 -8.35 -1.96
N ILE A 80 -1.32 -8.64 -1.23
CA ILE A 80 -0.95 -10.00 -0.84
C ILE A 80 -2.07 -10.66 -0.04
N VAL A 81 -2.76 -9.91 0.82
CA VAL A 81 -3.87 -10.43 1.64
C VAL A 81 -5.20 -10.44 0.89
N SER A 82 -5.56 -9.34 0.23
CA SER A 82 -6.89 -9.18 -0.38
C SER A 82 -7.10 -10.02 -1.64
N LEU A 83 -6.09 -10.17 -2.50
CA LEU A 83 -6.21 -10.93 -3.75
C LEU A 83 -6.53 -12.43 -3.54
N PRO A 84 -5.82 -13.19 -2.68
CA PRO A 84 -6.16 -14.60 -2.46
C PRO A 84 -7.52 -14.76 -1.79
N ILE A 85 -7.90 -13.87 -0.86
CA ILE A 85 -9.23 -13.89 -0.23
C ILE A 85 -10.31 -13.68 -1.29
N LEU A 86 -10.16 -12.66 -2.13
CA LEU A 86 -11.10 -12.34 -3.20
C LEU A 86 -11.24 -13.53 -4.18
N PHE A 87 -10.13 -14.15 -4.57
CA PHE A 87 -10.14 -15.34 -5.44
C PHE A 87 -10.83 -16.53 -4.78
N LEU A 88 -10.52 -16.85 -3.52
CA LEU A 88 -11.15 -17.97 -2.81
C LEU A 88 -12.64 -17.76 -2.66
N VAL A 89 -13.08 -16.57 -2.25
CA VAL A 89 -14.49 -16.25 -2.03
C VAL A 89 -15.27 -16.25 -3.35
N HIS A 90 -14.72 -15.68 -4.42
CA HIS A 90 -15.38 -15.80 -5.73
C HIS A 90 -15.45 -17.25 -6.22
N ARG A 91 -14.43 -18.06 -5.94
CA ARG A 91 -14.43 -19.50 -6.26
C ARG A 91 -15.47 -20.28 -5.45
N THR A 92 -15.67 -19.97 -4.16
CA THR A 92 -16.71 -20.62 -3.35
C THR A 92 -18.11 -20.22 -3.83
N ILE A 93 -18.35 -18.93 -4.06
CA ILE A 93 -19.62 -18.43 -4.59
C ILE A 93 -19.92 -19.06 -5.95
N ALA A 94 -18.96 -19.09 -6.88
CA ALA A 94 -19.15 -19.69 -8.20
C ALA A 94 -19.50 -21.19 -8.13
N ARG A 95 -18.89 -21.93 -7.21
CA ARG A 95 -19.20 -23.36 -6.98
C ARG A 95 -20.59 -23.56 -6.38
N ASP A 96 -20.99 -22.74 -5.42
CA ASP A 96 -22.30 -22.83 -4.76
C ASP A 96 -23.43 -22.48 -5.74
N VAL A 97 -23.19 -21.48 -6.59
CA VAL A 97 -24.03 -21.05 -7.70
C VAL A 97 -24.24 -22.18 -8.71
N LEU A 98 -23.18 -22.91 -9.11
CA LEU A 98 -23.28 -24.07 -10.01
C LEU A 98 -24.09 -25.24 -9.39
N ARG A 99 -24.00 -25.44 -8.08
CA ARG A 99 -24.71 -26.53 -7.37
C ARG A 99 -26.20 -26.24 -7.16
N ASN A 100 -26.57 -24.98 -6.91
CA ASN A 100 -27.95 -24.57 -6.64
C ASN A 100 -28.37 -23.37 -7.51
N PRO A 101 -28.85 -23.59 -8.74
CA PRO A 101 -29.22 -22.50 -9.64
C PRO A 101 -30.41 -21.65 -9.17
N ILE A 102 -31.26 -22.19 -8.28
CA ILE A 102 -32.50 -21.57 -7.81
C ILE A 102 -32.28 -20.64 -6.60
N ALA A 103 -31.15 -20.75 -5.89
CA ALA A 103 -30.84 -19.94 -4.71
C ALA A 103 -30.14 -18.60 -5.04
N ARG A 104 -30.21 -18.15 -6.30
CA ARG A 104 -29.35 -17.08 -6.78
C ARG A 104 -29.90 -15.71 -6.43
N LEU A 105 -29.05 -14.94 -5.74
CA LEU A 105 -29.14 -13.53 -5.38
C LEU A 105 -30.07 -13.29 -4.20
N THR A 106 -29.46 -13.43 -3.02
CA THR A 106 -30.10 -13.06 -1.78
C THR A 106 -30.39 -11.55 -1.76
N PRO A 107 -31.46 -11.11 -1.08
CA PRO A 107 -31.77 -9.69 -0.92
C PRO A 107 -30.59 -8.87 -0.40
N VAL A 108 -29.70 -9.50 0.39
CA VAL A 108 -28.50 -8.89 0.95
C VAL A 108 -27.48 -8.53 -0.13
N TYR A 109 -27.22 -9.43 -1.09
CA TYR A 109 -26.32 -9.11 -2.20
C TYR A 109 -26.83 -7.92 -3.00
N ARG A 110 -28.13 -7.86 -3.27
CA ARG A 110 -28.74 -6.75 -4.02
C ARG A 110 -28.55 -5.42 -3.30
N LEU A 111 -28.82 -5.37 -2.00
CA LEU A 111 -28.56 -4.18 -1.19
C LEU A 111 -27.09 -3.75 -1.28
N LEU A 112 -26.19 -4.72 -1.13
CA LEU A 112 -24.75 -4.50 -1.16
C LEU A 112 -24.29 -3.98 -2.54
N ALA A 113 -24.80 -4.56 -3.63
CA ALA A 113 -24.54 -4.13 -5.00
C ALA A 113 -25.02 -2.69 -5.25
N TYR A 114 -26.25 -2.33 -4.82
CA TYR A 114 -26.73 -0.95 -4.93
C TYR A 114 -25.87 0.02 -4.12
N LEU A 115 -25.41 -0.38 -2.92
CA LEU A 115 -24.48 0.42 -2.12
C LEU A 115 -23.16 0.65 -2.87
N THR A 116 -22.59 -0.37 -3.52
CA THR A 116 -21.40 -0.22 -4.38
C THR A 116 -21.63 0.74 -5.52
N LEU A 117 -22.77 0.62 -6.20
CA LEU A 117 -23.11 1.49 -7.33
C LEU A 117 -23.23 2.94 -6.88
N LEU A 118 -23.82 3.19 -5.71
CA LEU A 118 -23.88 4.53 -5.12
C LEU A 118 -22.47 5.06 -4.81
N VAL A 119 -21.65 4.28 -4.11
CA VAL A 119 -20.28 4.71 -3.73
C VAL A 119 -19.43 4.99 -4.98
N THR A 120 -19.44 4.09 -5.96
CA THR A 120 -18.67 4.28 -7.20
C THR A 120 -19.17 5.46 -8.02
N ALA A 121 -20.49 5.70 -8.09
CA ALA A 121 -21.04 6.88 -8.75
C ALA A 121 -20.61 8.19 -8.06
N LEU A 122 -20.64 8.23 -6.72
CA LEU A 122 -20.18 9.39 -5.95
C LEU A 122 -18.68 9.64 -6.14
N VAL A 123 -17.86 8.57 -6.15
CA VAL A 123 -16.42 8.67 -6.42
C VAL A 123 -16.16 9.22 -7.82
N MET A 124 -16.83 8.71 -8.86
CA MET A 124 -16.67 9.21 -10.23
C MET A 124 -17.13 10.67 -10.37
N ALA A 125 -18.25 11.05 -9.74
CA ALA A 125 -18.74 12.42 -9.76
C ALA A 125 -17.78 13.38 -9.04
N GLY A 126 -17.29 12.99 -7.85
CA GLY A 126 -16.31 13.77 -7.10
C GLY A 126 -14.98 13.93 -7.85
N ASP A 127 -14.48 12.87 -8.47
CA ASP A 127 -13.28 12.90 -9.31
C ASP A 127 -13.44 13.86 -10.50
N LEU A 128 -14.58 13.81 -11.19
CA LEU A 128 -14.88 14.74 -12.28
C LEU A 128 -14.95 16.20 -11.79
N VAL A 129 -15.56 16.45 -10.64
CA VAL A 129 -15.59 17.79 -10.03
C VAL A 129 -14.18 18.28 -9.73
N CYS A 130 -13.33 17.44 -9.13
CA CYS A 130 -11.92 17.78 -8.92
C CYS A 130 -11.23 18.12 -10.25
N VAL A 131 -11.45 17.33 -11.31
CA VAL A 131 -10.87 17.60 -12.62
C VAL A 131 -11.30 18.96 -13.18
N VAL A 132 -12.58 19.28 -13.07
CA VAL A 132 -13.10 20.58 -13.51
C VAL A 132 -12.49 21.73 -12.72
N ILE A 133 -12.37 21.61 -11.38
CA ILE A 133 -11.76 22.65 -10.53
C ILE A 133 -10.32 22.94 -10.98
N TRP A 134 -9.50 21.90 -11.16
CA TRP A 134 -8.10 22.06 -11.59
C TRP A 134 -7.98 22.58 -13.03
N PHE A 135 -8.89 22.17 -13.92
CA PHE A 135 -8.95 22.70 -15.28
C PHE A 135 -9.28 24.20 -15.30
N LEU A 136 -10.26 24.62 -14.48
CA LEU A 136 -10.65 26.03 -14.36
C LEU A 136 -9.56 26.92 -13.75
N GLN A 137 -8.69 26.34 -12.91
CA GLN A 137 -7.53 27.05 -12.34
C GLN A 137 -6.39 27.24 -13.36
N GLY A 138 -6.44 26.60 -14.52
CA GLY A 138 -5.34 26.63 -15.51
C GLY A 138 -4.15 25.73 -15.15
N ASP A 139 -4.21 25.03 -14.02
CA ASP A 139 -3.12 24.23 -13.44
C ASP A 139 -3.30 22.71 -13.67
N ALA A 140 -4.06 22.32 -14.69
CA ALA A 140 -4.30 20.90 -15.01
C ALA A 140 -3.01 20.20 -15.50
N THR A 141 -2.22 19.69 -14.56
CA THR A 141 -1.02 18.92 -14.86
C THR A 141 -1.38 17.56 -15.48
N LEU A 142 -0.58 17.08 -16.43
CA LEU A 142 -0.72 15.73 -17.01
C LEU A 142 -0.74 14.64 -15.91
N ARG A 143 0.06 14.82 -14.85
CA ARG A 143 0.09 13.94 -13.68
C ARG A 143 -1.26 13.83 -12.99
N PHE A 144 -1.94 14.96 -12.82
CA PHE A 144 -3.26 15.01 -12.20
C PHE A 144 -4.32 14.32 -13.10
N LEU A 145 -4.31 14.60 -14.41
CA LEU A 145 -5.23 13.96 -15.36
C LEU A 145 -5.06 12.43 -15.40
N LEU A 146 -3.83 11.92 -15.34
CA LEU A 146 -3.57 10.48 -15.27
C LEU A 146 -4.09 9.86 -13.97
N ARG A 147 -3.98 10.55 -12.84
CA ARG A 147 -4.52 10.08 -11.55
C ARG A 147 -6.05 10.01 -11.58
N ALA A 148 -6.70 11.05 -12.09
CA ALA A 148 -8.15 11.06 -12.28
C ALA A 148 -8.60 9.93 -13.22
N ALA A 149 -7.91 9.74 -14.35
CA ALA A 149 -8.20 8.64 -15.27
C ALA A 149 -8.08 7.26 -14.58
N VAL A 150 -7.10 7.05 -13.70
CA VAL A 150 -6.99 5.82 -12.91
C VAL A 150 -8.20 5.63 -11.99
N VAL A 151 -8.63 6.67 -11.28
CA VAL A 151 -9.82 6.62 -10.41
C VAL A 151 -11.06 6.28 -11.22
N LEU A 152 -11.26 6.96 -12.35
CA LEU A 152 -12.39 6.74 -13.26
C LEU A 152 -12.41 5.31 -13.82
N LEU A 153 -11.26 4.76 -14.24
CA LEU A 153 -11.17 3.40 -14.77
C LEU A 153 -11.45 2.34 -13.70
N ILE A 154 -10.93 2.51 -12.49
CA ILE A 154 -11.17 1.58 -11.39
C ILE A 154 -12.64 1.65 -10.95
N ALA A 155 -13.15 2.83 -10.61
CA ALA A 155 -14.51 3.02 -10.15
C ALA A 155 -15.53 2.66 -11.24
N GLY A 156 -15.27 3.05 -12.48
CA GLY A 156 -16.09 2.71 -13.65
C GLY A 156 -16.08 1.21 -13.95
N GLY A 157 -14.94 0.53 -13.84
CA GLY A 157 -14.87 -0.93 -13.97
C GLY A 157 -15.70 -1.66 -12.93
N VAL A 158 -15.61 -1.24 -11.66
CA VAL A 158 -16.42 -1.80 -10.56
C VAL A 158 -17.91 -1.50 -10.79
N TYR A 159 -18.26 -0.27 -11.16
CA TYR A 159 -19.63 0.14 -11.45
C TYR A 159 -20.23 -0.70 -12.59
N LEU A 160 -19.53 -0.83 -13.72
CA LEU A 160 -19.98 -1.62 -14.86
C LEU A 160 -20.18 -3.08 -14.47
N TRP A 161 -19.25 -3.66 -13.70
CA TRP A 161 -19.37 -5.03 -13.21
C TRP A 161 -20.65 -5.26 -12.43
N TYR A 162 -20.91 -4.47 -11.39
CA TYR A 162 -22.11 -4.61 -10.55
C TYR A 162 -23.40 -4.22 -11.26
N ALA A 163 -23.40 -3.17 -12.08
CA ALA A 163 -24.58 -2.74 -12.84
C ALA A 163 -24.98 -3.78 -13.90
N SER A 164 -24.01 -4.49 -14.48
CA SER A 164 -24.28 -5.60 -15.40
C SER A 164 -24.78 -6.85 -14.70
N ASP A 165 -24.55 -6.99 -13.40
CA ASP A 165 -25.09 -8.10 -12.61
C ASP A 165 -26.55 -7.85 -12.27
N LEU A 166 -26.83 -6.67 -11.72
CA LEU A 166 -28.16 -6.26 -11.33
C LEU A 166 -29.15 -6.18 -12.51
N ARG A 167 -28.73 -5.64 -13.66
CA ARG A 167 -29.56 -5.61 -14.89
C ARG A 167 -29.99 -7.00 -15.35
N ARG A 168 -29.14 -8.03 -15.15
CA ARG A 168 -29.48 -9.41 -15.51
C ARG A 168 -30.53 -9.97 -14.56
N GLU A 169 -30.55 -9.56 -13.31
CA GLU A 169 -31.59 -9.96 -12.35
C GLU A 169 -32.94 -9.31 -12.64
N GLU A 170 -32.93 -8.02 -12.93
CA GLU A 170 -34.15 -7.26 -13.24
C GLU A 170 -34.86 -7.88 -14.45
N SER A 171 -34.10 -8.32 -15.46
CA SER A 171 -34.64 -9.01 -16.64
C SER A 171 -35.38 -10.32 -16.30
N LEU A 172 -35.01 -11.02 -15.22
CA LEU A 172 -35.68 -12.23 -14.74
C LEU A 172 -37.01 -11.94 -14.06
N THR A 173 -37.10 -10.80 -13.37
CA THR A 173 -38.30 -10.41 -12.62
C THR A 173 -39.41 -9.94 -13.56
N GLY A 174 -39.05 -9.33 -14.70
CA GLY A 174 -40.00 -8.83 -15.71
C GLY A 174 -40.46 -9.86 -16.75
N THR A 175 -39.78 -11.00 -16.90
CA THR A 175 -40.18 -12.08 -17.84
C THR A 175 -40.29 -13.41 -17.12
N ALA A 176 -41.48 -13.70 -16.59
CA ALA A 176 -41.79 -14.97 -15.94
C ALA A 176 -41.42 -16.16 -16.85
N GLY A 177 -40.38 -16.92 -16.47
CA GLY A 177 -40.09 -18.23 -17.04
C GLY A 177 -38.92 -18.37 -18.03
N ARG A 178 -38.10 -17.34 -18.29
CA ARG A 178 -36.89 -17.49 -19.14
C ARG A 178 -35.59 -17.67 -18.33
N SER A 179 -34.73 -18.56 -18.84
CA SER A 179 -33.37 -18.80 -18.36
C SER A 179 -32.51 -17.52 -18.39
N LEU A 180 -31.58 -17.38 -17.45
CA LEU A 180 -30.66 -16.22 -17.36
C LEU A 180 -30.07 -15.88 -18.74
N PRO A 181 -30.13 -14.60 -19.18
CA PRO A 181 -29.35 -14.19 -20.33
C PRO A 181 -27.86 -14.47 -20.05
N PRO A 182 -27.12 -15.04 -21.01
CA PRO A 182 -25.71 -15.34 -20.84
C PRO A 182 -24.95 -14.07 -20.43
N PRO A 183 -23.90 -14.19 -19.58
CA PRO A 183 -23.10 -13.03 -19.22
C PRO A 183 -22.52 -12.43 -20.51
N PRO A 184 -22.53 -11.09 -20.65
CA PRO A 184 -21.90 -10.48 -21.81
C PRO A 184 -20.39 -10.76 -21.80
N SER A 185 -19.84 -11.01 -22.99
CA SER A 185 -18.45 -11.46 -23.18
C SER A 185 -17.40 -10.50 -22.58
N TRP A 186 -17.71 -9.19 -22.57
CA TRP A 186 -16.85 -8.17 -21.98
C TRP A 186 -16.63 -8.37 -20.47
N ARG A 187 -17.56 -9.00 -19.74
CA ARG A 187 -17.40 -9.25 -18.29
C ARG A 187 -16.24 -10.18 -18.00
N ALA A 188 -16.13 -11.28 -18.75
CA ALA A 188 -15.03 -12.23 -18.57
C ALA A 188 -13.67 -11.57 -18.90
N SER A 189 -13.63 -10.69 -19.89
CA SER A 189 -12.43 -9.92 -20.21
C SER A 189 -12.12 -8.89 -19.13
N LEU A 190 -13.10 -8.14 -18.63
CA LEU A 190 -12.90 -7.15 -17.56
C LEU A 190 -12.34 -7.79 -16.28
N GLY A 191 -12.88 -8.95 -15.87
CA GLY A 191 -12.38 -9.68 -14.72
C GLY A 191 -10.93 -10.16 -14.89
N ARG A 192 -10.60 -10.70 -16.07
CA ARG A 192 -9.22 -11.11 -16.41
C ARG A 192 -8.26 -9.93 -16.45
N CYS A 193 -8.67 -8.81 -17.05
CA CYS A 193 -7.88 -7.59 -17.09
C CYS A 193 -7.66 -7.02 -15.68
N GLY A 194 -8.69 -6.94 -14.84
CA GLY A 194 -8.57 -6.48 -13.45
C GLY A 194 -7.62 -7.34 -12.63
N ALA A 195 -7.72 -8.67 -12.77
CA ALA A 195 -6.79 -9.60 -12.12
C ALA A 195 -5.35 -9.44 -12.63
N ALA A 196 -5.16 -9.34 -13.94
CA ALA A 196 -3.84 -9.15 -14.56
C ALA A 196 -3.21 -7.82 -14.14
N VAL A 197 -3.97 -6.72 -14.12
CA VAL A 197 -3.49 -5.40 -13.66
C VAL A 197 -3.14 -5.43 -12.18
N SER A 198 -3.96 -6.07 -11.34
CA SER A 198 -3.67 -6.20 -9.91
C SER A 198 -2.39 -6.99 -9.65
N LEU A 199 -2.18 -8.09 -10.39
CA LEU A 199 -0.97 -8.89 -10.31
C LEU A 199 0.24 -8.13 -10.84
N ALA A 200 0.12 -7.42 -11.95
CA ALA A 200 1.19 -6.58 -12.49
C ALA A 200 1.57 -5.47 -11.52
N CYS A 201 0.60 -4.82 -10.87
CA CYS A 201 0.84 -3.82 -9.82
C CYS A 201 1.57 -4.44 -8.63
N LEU A 202 1.16 -5.63 -8.17
CA LEU A 202 1.82 -6.33 -7.08
C LEU A 202 3.28 -6.66 -7.43
N VAL A 203 3.54 -7.25 -8.60
CA VAL A 203 4.90 -7.60 -9.05
C VAL A 203 5.75 -6.34 -9.19
N THR A 204 5.23 -5.30 -9.84
CA THR A 204 5.97 -4.03 -10.03
C THR A 204 6.28 -3.38 -8.69
N ALA A 205 5.32 -3.37 -7.76
CA ALA A 205 5.50 -2.82 -6.43
C ALA A 205 6.55 -3.59 -5.62
N LEU A 206 6.58 -4.92 -5.71
CA LEU A 206 7.60 -5.77 -5.08
C LEU A 206 8.99 -5.51 -5.67
N VAL A 207 9.10 -5.39 -7.00
CA VAL A 207 10.37 -5.07 -7.67
C VAL A 207 10.90 -3.70 -7.22
N LEU A 208 10.02 -2.70 -7.11
CA LEU A 208 10.39 -1.36 -6.66
C LEU A 208 10.74 -1.28 -5.17
N LEU A 209 10.15 -2.13 -4.32
CA LEU A 209 10.45 -2.20 -2.88
C LEU A 209 11.82 -2.82 -2.61
N GLY A 210 12.29 -3.69 -3.50
CA GLY A 210 13.48 -4.51 -3.30
C GLY A 210 13.27 -5.60 -2.24
N ASN A 211 14.37 -6.26 -1.86
CA ASN A 211 14.34 -7.36 -0.89
C ASN A 211 14.20 -6.81 0.55
N PRO A 212 13.26 -7.30 1.37
CA PRO A 212 13.12 -6.87 2.77
C PRO A 212 14.37 -7.08 3.63
N LEU A 213 15.20 -8.09 3.31
CA LEU A 213 16.47 -8.33 4.00
C LEU A 213 17.50 -7.24 3.69
N GLU A 214 17.53 -6.75 2.44
CA GLU A 214 18.41 -5.65 2.06
C GLU A 214 17.96 -4.34 2.71
N ALA A 215 16.65 -4.10 2.77
CA ALA A 215 16.10 -2.94 3.48
C ALA A 215 16.36 -2.98 5.00
N ARG A 216 16.60 -4.16 5.59
CA ARG A 216 17.05 -4.28 6.98
C ARG A 216 18.53 -3.94 7.11
N ARG A 217 19.39 -4.46 6.23
CA ARG A 217 20.83 -4.17 6.22
C ARG A 217 21.11 -2.67 6.04
N LEU A 218 20.44 -2.03 5.07
CA LEU A 218 20.53 -0.58 4.86
C LEU A 218 20.13 0.23 6.10
N ARG A 219 19.09 -0.19 6.82
CA ARG A 219 18.68 0.49 8.07
C ARG A 219 19.69 0.30 9.20
N LEU A 220 20.36 -0.85 9.25
CA LEU A 220 21.44 -1.10 10.22
C LEU A 220 22.66 -0.26 9.88
N ASP A 221 23.04 -0.16 8.60
CA ASP A 221 24.12 0.71 8.15
C ASP A 221 23.80 2.20 8.39
N GLU A 222 22.56 2.63 8.17
CA GLU A 222 22.11 3.98 8.52
C GLU A 222 22.18 4.25 10.03
N GLN A 223 21.84 3.26 10.86
CA GLN A 223 22.00 3.35 12.31
C GLN A 223 23.48 3.48 12.71
N ARG A 224 24.37 2.68 12.11
CA ARG A 224 25.82 2.77 12.33
C ARG A 224 26.36 4.16 11.98
N VAL A 225 25.93 4.74 10.85
CA VAL A 225 26.30 6.12 10.48
C VAL A 225 25.80 7.13 11.52
N ASN A 226 24.56 6.98 11.98
CA ASN A 226 24.00 7.89 13.01
C ASN A 226 24.74 7.76 14.35
N ASP A 227 25.17 6.56 14.73
CA ASP A 227 25.99 6.32 15.92
C ASP A 227 27.37 6.99 15.75
N LEU A 228 28.07 6.78 14.62
CA LEU A 228 29.37 7.41 14.33
C LEU A 228 29.30 8.94 14.37
N ARG A 229 28.25 9.55 13.80
CA ARG A 229 28.02 11.01 13.90
C ARG A 229 27.78 11.47 15.32
N SER A 230 27.12 10.65 16.14
CA SER A 230 26.86 10.99 17.53
C SER A 230 28.15 10.92 18.35
N ILE A 231 29.00 9.93 18.07
CA ILE A 231 30.35 9.81 18.63
C ILE A 231 31.22 10.99 18.20
N GLN A 232 31.23 11.33 16.90
CA GLN A 232 31.97 12.49 16.38
C GLN A 232 31.59 13.78 17.14
N ARG A 233 30.30 14.09 17.24
CA ARG A 233 29.84 15.29 17.95
C ARG A 233 30.22 15.28 19.43
N ALA A 234 30.21 14.10 20.07
CA ALA A 234 30.62 13.96 21.45
C ALA A 234 32.14 14.17 21.64
N ILE A 235 32.97 13.67 20.73
CA ILE A 235 34.42 13.90 20.72
C ILE A 235 34.72 15.39 20.48
N GLU A 236 34.03 16.03 19.54
CA GLU A 236 34.17 17.47 19.29
C GLU A 236 33.80 18.29 20.53
N ASN A 237 32.71 17.95 21.20
CA ASN A 237 32.31 18.58 22.46
C ASN A 237 33.31 18.33 23.59
N TYR A 238 33.87 17.13 23.68
CA TYR A 238 34.90 16.78 24.67
C TYR A 238 36.16 17.63 24.46
N HIS A 239 36.64 17.71 23.21
CA HIS A 239 37.80 18.53 22.85
C HIS A 239 37.55 20.02 23.07
N ALA A 240 36.34 20.52 22.81
CA ALA A 240 36.00 21.92 23.09
C ALA A 240 36.05 22.26 24.59
N ARG A 241 35.89 21.28 25.48
CA ARG A 241 35.90 21.46 26.95
C ARG A 241 37.27 21.22 27.56
N HIS A 242 37.98 20.19 27.12
CA HIS A 242 39.23 19.72 27.72
C HIS A 242 40.47 20.12 26.92
N SER A 243 40.30 20.64 25.70
CA SER A 243 41.38 20.97 24.76
C SER A 243 42.26 19.77 24.37
N GLU A 244 41.78 18.55 24.62
CA GLU A 244 42.44 17.27 24.34
C GLU A 244 41.43 16.28 23.75
N LEU A 245 41.92 15.26 23.04
CA LEU A 245 41.09 14.15 22.55
C LEU A 245 40.97 13.08 23.64
N PRO A 246 39.80 12.40 23.77
CA PRO A 246 39.64 11.32 24.75
C PRO A 246 40.55 10.15 24.40
N GLU A 247 41.18 9.49 25.39
CA GLU A 247 42.02 8.32 25.10
C GLU A 247 41.16 7.11 24.70
N THR A 248 39.96 7.01 25.29
CA THR A 248 39.00 5.95 25.00
C THR A 248 37.58 6.47 24.82
N LEU A 249 36.78 5.76 24.02
CA LEU A 249 35.36 6.08 23.85
C LEU A 249 34.55 5.98 25.15
N GLY A 250 35.05 5.23 26.15
CA GLY A 250 34.39 5.11 27.46
C GLY A 250 34.36 6.41 28.25
N GLU A 251 35.34 7.30 28.06
CA GLU A 251 35.38 8.61 28.75
C GLU A 251 34.20 9.50 28.36
N LEU A 252 33.68 9.35 27.15
CA LEU A 252 32.51 10.09 26.67
C LEU A 252 31.27 9.82 27.54
N GLN A 253 31.20 8.68 28.24
CA GLN A 253 30.06 8.36 29.11
C GLN A 253 30.13 8.98 30.50
N SER A 254 31.26 9.58 30.88
CA SER A 254 31.48 10.10 32.23
C SER A 254 30.87 11.49 32.46
N ASP A 255 30.70 12.30 31.41
CA ASP A 255 30.15 13.66 31.47
C ASP A 255 28.78 13.71 30.73
N PRO A 256 27.70 14.20 31.37
CA PRO A 256 26.40 14.41 30.74
C PRO A 256 26.43 15.22 29.43
N GLY A 257 27.41 16.11 29.24
CA GLY A 257 27.55 16.93 28.04
C GLY A 257 28.26 16.26 26.86
N THR A 258 28.92 15.13 27.08
CA THR A 258 29.58 14.30 26.06
C THR A 258 28.96 12.91 25.95
N PHE A 259 27.92 12.63 26.75
CA PHE A 259 27.29 11.32 26.85
C PHE A 259 26.75 10.82 25.50
N VAL A 260 27.19 9.62 25.12
CA VAL A 260 26.68 8.86 23.98
C VAL A 260 26.21 7.50 24.47
N GLY A 261 24.93 7.20 24.24
CA GLY A 261 24.32 5.93 24.67
C GLY A 261 24.79 4.72 23.84
N ASN A 262 25.09 4.91 22.56
CA ASN A 262 25.46 3.83 21.64
C ASN A 262 26.92 3.97 21.19
N LEU A 263 27.80 3.17 21.81
CA LEU A 263 29.22 3.07 21.43
C LEU A 263 29.58 1.74 20.76
N VAL A 264 28.57 0.88 20.56
CA VAL A 264 28.73 -0.48 20.05
C VAL A 264 27.92 -0.66 18.79
N ASP A 265 28.41 -1.53 17.91
CA ASP A 265 27.66 -1.98 16.74
C ASP A 265 26.37 -2.71 17.18
N PRO A 266 25.19 -2.36 16.63
CA PRO A 266 23.89 -2.90 17.07
C PRO A 266 23.69 -4.38 16.74
N VAL A 267 24.51 -4.96 15.86
CA VAL A 267 24.45 -6.36 15.43
C VAL A 267 25.50 -7.20 16.14
N THR A 268 26.76 -6.76 16.13
CA THR A 268 27.88 -7.55 16.67
C THR A 268 28.10 -7.32 18.17
N GLY A 269 27.64 -6.19 18.71
CA GLY A 269 27.91 -5.78 20.09
C GLY A 269 29.36 -5.36 20.33
N ILE A 270 30.18 -5.29 19.28
CA ILE A 270 31.58 -4.88 19.37
C ILE A 270 31.63 -3.34 19.40
N PRO A 271 32.42 -2.72 20.30
CA PRO A 271 32.63 -1.28 20.29
C PRO A 271 33.18 -0.78 18.95
N TYR A 272 32.75 0.39 18.51
CA TYR A 272 33.34 1.02 17.32
C TYR A 272 34.83 1.25 17.56
N ALA A 273 35.67 0.96 16.56
CA ALA A 273 37.11 1.12 16.73
C ALA A 273 37.47 2.60 16.64
N TYR A 274 38.21 3.08 17.64
CA TYR A 274 38.65 4.46 17.76
C TYR A 274 40.16 4.50 17.97
N ARG A 275 40.85 5.35 17.22
CA ARG A 275 42.30 5.55 17.36
C ARG A 275 42.68 7.01 17.14
N VAL A 276 43.43 7.58 18.08
CA VAL A 276 44.05 8.89 17.90
C VAL A 276 45.31 8.73 17.04
N THR A 277 45.42 9.53 15.96
CA THR A 277 46.57 9.52 15.05
C THR A 277 47.42 10.77 15.15
N ALA A 278 46.85 11.90 15.60
CA ALA A 278 47.57 13.14 15.90
C ALA A 278 46.82 13.93 16.99
N GLU A 279 47.39 15.04 17.48
CA GLU A 279 46.80 15.88 18.56
C GLU A 279 45.34 16.27 18.32
N ARG A 280 44.94 16.43 17.06
CA ARG A 280 43.58 16.85 16.67
C ARG A 280 42.93 15.94 15.63
N THR A 281 43.54 14.79 15.36
CA THR A 281 43.08 13.86 14.33
C THR A 281 42.89 12.48 14.91
N TYR A 282 41.74 11.89 14.59
CA TYR A 282 41.38 10.54 15.03
C TYR A 282 40.72 9.76 13.89
N GLU A 283 40.68 8.45 14.06
CA GLU A 283 40.09 7.49 13.15
C GLU A 283 38.92 6.79 13.83
N LEU A 284 37.78 6.73 13.13
CA LEU A 284 36.63 5.90 13.50
C LEU A 284 36.41 4.82 12.46
N THR A 285 36.31 3.56 12.92
CA THR A 285 36.08 2.42 12.02
C THR A 285 34.78 1.72 12.37
N ALA A 286 34.00 1.41 11.34
CA ALA A 286 32.81 0.57 11.43
C ALA A 286 32.75 -0.41 10.26
N ALA A 287 32.08 -1.54 10.47
CA ALA A 287 31.81 -2.53 9.44
C ALA A 287 30.41 -2.28 8.85
N PHE A 288 30.31 -2.16 7.53
CA PHE A 288 29.06 -1.94 6.82
C PHE A 288 28.68 -3.13 5.96
N ASP A 289 27.38 -3.43 5.87
CA ASP A 289 26.89 -4.56 5.09
C ASP A 289 26.72 -4.19 3.61
N ARG A 290 26.47 -2.91 3.31
CA ARG A 290 26.16 -2.38 1.97
C ARG A 290 26.91 -1.09 1.67
N SER A 291 26.97 -0.74 0.38
CA SER A 291 27.33 0.61 -0.03
C SER A 291 26.26 1.61 0.36
N SER A 292 26.67 2.82 0.68
CA SER A 292 25.75 3.94 0.93
C SER A 292 24.85 4.18 -0.29
N PRO A 293 23.55 4.44 -0.09
CA PRO A 293 22.64 4.77 -1.18
C PRO A 293 23.00 6.14 -1.78
N PRO A 294 22.47 6.50 -2.96
CA PRO A 294 22.67 7.82 -3.55
C PRO A 294 22.28 8.93 -2.56
N GLU A 295 22.98 10.07 -2.60
CA GLU A 295 22.80 11.21 -1.66
C GLU A 295 21.31 11.60 -1.49
N LYS A 296 20.55 11.65 -2.58
CA LYS A 296 19.11 11.98 -2.56
C LYS A 296 18.24 11.00 -1.78
N GLU A 297 18.68 9.76 -1.63
CA GLU A 297 17.98 8.70 -0.89
C GLU A 297 18.42 8.61 0.58
N GLN A 298 19.47 9.34 0.97
CA GLN A 298 19.97 9.37 2.35
C GLN A 298 19.14 10.34 3.21
N ALA A 299 19.14 10.09 4.52
CA ALA A 299 18.58 11.02 5.49
C ALA A 299 19.20 12.42 5.32
N PRO A 300 18.45 13.53 5.49
CA PRO A 300 18.95 14.87 5.22
C PRO A 300 20.26 15.22 5.92
N TRP A 301 20.45 14.76 7.16
CA TRP A 301 21.68 14.98 7.94
C TRP A 301 22.85 14.08 7.52
N ASN A 302 22.63 13.11 6.63
CA ASN A 302 23.65 12.25 6.06
C ASN A 302 24.08 12.67 4.64
N GLN A 303 23.43 13.70 4.05
CA GLN A 303 23.67 14.13 2.66
C GLN A 303 24.99 14.88 2.45
N ASP A 304 25.79 15.13 3.48
CA ASP A 304 27.12 15.76 3.34
C ASP A 304 28.16 14.85 2.65
N GLY A 305 27.83 13.58 2.44
CA GLY A 305 28.70 12.59 1.80
C GLY A 305 29.89 12.12 2.64
N PHE A 306 30.11 12.68 3.84
CA PHE A 306 31.29 12.39 4.66
C PHE A 306 31.38 10.93 5.08
N PHE A 307 30.25 10.36 5.52
CA PHE A 307 30.15 8.95 5.92
C PHE A 307 29.81 8.01 4.75
N SER A 308 30.16 8.37 3.52
CA SER A 308 29.97 7.49 2.36
C SER A 308 30.90 6.26 2.46
N HIS A 309 30.32 5.08 2.34
CA HIS A 309 30.99 3.80 2.54
C HIS A 309 30.61 2.76 1.48
N GLY A 310 31.50 1.79 1.28
CA GLY A 310 31.22 0.53 0.61
C GLY A 310 30.96 -0.60 1.62
N PRO A 311 30.61 -1.81 1.16
CA PRO A 311 30.52 -2.97 2.05
C PRO A 311 31.91 -3.33 2.62
N GLY A 312 31.93 -3.77 3.88
CA GLY A 312 33.13 -4.13 4.62
C GLY A 312 33.52 -3.09 5.68
N GLU A 313 34.69 -3.25 6.26
CA GLU A 313 35.24 -2.30 7.22
C GLU A 313 35.67 -1.02 6.51
N LYS A 314 35.22 0.12 7.06
CA LYS A 314 35.57 1.45 6.58
C LYS A 314 36.04 2.31 7.74
N THR A 315 37.22 2.89 7.57
CA THR A 315 37.81 3.87 8.47
C THR A 315 37.58 5.28 7.94
N PHE A 316 37.13 6.17 8.82
CA PHE A 316 36.94 7.59 8.58
C PHE A 316 37.93 8.37 9.42
N THR A 317 38.76 9.19 8.76
CA THR A 317 39.71 10.09 9.42
C THR A 317 39.03 11.44 9.64
N ILE A 318 38.96 11.89 10.88
CA ILE A 318 38.28 13.12 11.28
C ILE A 318 39.28 14.03 11.99
N THR A 319 39.29 15.31 11.62
CA THR A 319 40.10 16.34 12.27
C THR A 319 39.18 17.33 12.97
N VAL A 320 39.37 17.52 14.28
CA VAL A 320 38.57 18.46 15.07
C VAL A 320 38.95 19.90 14.70
N PRO A 321 37.97 20.81 14.49
CA PRO A 321 38.25 22.22 14.20
C PRO A 321 39.08 22.89 15.28
N GLY A 322 39.83 23.91 14.88
CA GLY A 322 40.73 24.65 15.78
C GLY A 322 39.94 25.68 16.54
N GLN A 323 40.33 25.91 17.80
CA GLN A 323 39.89 27.10 18.51
C GLN A 323 40.50 28.35 17.87
#